data_AF-A0A061FJZ3-F1
#
_entry.id   AF-A0A061FJZ3-F1
#
_cell.length_a   1.000
_cell.length_b   1.000
_cell.length_c   1.000
_cell.angle_alpha   90.00
_cell.angle_beta   90.00
_cell.angle_gamma   90.00
#
_symmetry.space_group_name_H-M   'P 1'
#
loop_
_entity.id
_entity.type
_entity.pdbx_description
1 polymer ?
#
loop_
_entity_poly.entity_id
_entity_poly.type
_entity_poly.pdbx_seq_one_letter_code
_entity_poly.pdbx_strand_id
1 'polypeptide(L)'
;MKIFFSLPHFPLPFSISTGWRFQLSLKVPDVYGVFQFKVEYQKLGYTSLSLSKQILVRPYRHNEYERFIPTAYPYYGAAFSMMAGFLIFTFVHLYSK
;
A
#
# COMPACT_ATOMS: atom_id res chain seq x y z
N MET A 1 27.05 -8.68 5.00
CA MET A 1 25.74 -9.30 4.77
C MET A 1 25.04 -8.49 3.71
N LYS A 2 24.73 -9.08 2.56
CA LYS A 2 23.99 -8.44 1.47
C LYS A 2 22.55 -8.93 1.54
N ILE A 3 21.59 -8.02 1.65
CA ILE A 3 20.18 -8.37 1.49
C ILE A 3 19.76 -7.93 0.10
N PHE A 4 19.18 -8.84 -0.67
CA PHE A 4 18.53 -8.52 -1.92
C PHE A 4 17.03 -8.54 -1.69
N PHE A 5 16.40 -7.43 -2.03
CA PHE A 5 14.97 -7.34 -2.22
C PHE A 5 14.75 -7.23 -3.73
N SER A 6 13.80 -7.98 -4.28
CA SER A 6 13.66 -8.20 -5.73
C SER A 6 13.45 -6.93 -6.59
N LEU A 7 13.38 -5.73 -6.00
CA LEU A 7 13.75 -4.42 -6.58
C LEU A 7 13.97 -3.44 -5.40
N PRO A 8 15.11 -2.75 -5.17
CA PRO A 8 16.38 -2.68 -5.90
C PRO A 8 17.54 -3.44 -5.22
N HIS A 9 18.62 -3.67 -5.97
CA HIS A 9 19.89 -4.27 -5.54
C HIS A 9 20.74 -3.37 -4.62
N PHE A 10 20.13 -2.56 -3.74
CA PHE A 10 20.87 -1.71 -2.81
C PHE A 10 21.10 -2.43 -1.48
N PRO A 11 22.37 -2.58 -1.04
CA PRO A 11 22.67 -3.15 0.27
C PRO A 11 22.17 -2.20 1.36
N LEU A 12 21.26 -2.67 2.21
CA LEU A 12 20.70 -1.89 3.30
C LEU A 12 21.36 -2.29 4.63
N PRO A 13 21.77 -1.31 5.48
CA PRO A 13 22.37 -1.60 6.77
C PRO A 13 21.32 -2.13 7.76
N PHE A 14 21.67 -3.16 8.53
CA PHE A 14 20.84 -3.61 9.65
C PHE A 14 21.09 -2.73 10.88
N SER A 15 20.06 -2.54 11.70
CA SER A 15 20.23 -2.03 13.06
C SER A 15 20.32 -3.19 14.04
N ILE A 16 21.27 -3.10 14.99
CA ILE A 16 21.44 -4.09 16.05
C ILE A 16 20.45 -3.74 17.16
N SER A 17 19.47 -4.61 17.40
CA SER A 17 18.66 -4.56 18.62
C SER A 17 19.36 -5.34 19.71
N THR A 18 19.34 -4.85 20.96
CA THR A 18 19.95 -5.45 22.17
C THR A 18 19.94 -6.99 22.15
N GLY A 19 21.10 -7.60 21.86
CA GLY A 19 21.30 -9.05 21.74
C GLY A 19 21.82 -9.52 20.37
N TRP A 20 21.59 -10.80 20.04
CA TRP A 20 22.04 -11.47 18.80
C TRP A 20 21.05 -11.36 17.62
N ARG A 21 20.14 -10.37 17.63
CA ARG A 21 19.07 -10.22 16.63
C ARG A 21 19.30 -9.00 15.75
N PHE A 22 19.28 -9.21 14.44
CA PHE A 22 19.35 -8.15 13.43
C PHE A 22 17.94 -7.78 12.96
N GLN A 23 17.62 -6.49 12.94
CA GLN A 23 16.32 -5.99 12.48
C GLN A 23 16.51 -4.92 11.39
N LEU A 24 15.59 -4.91 10.43
CA LEU A 24 15.54 -3.93 9.34
C LEU A 24 14.08 -3.66 9.01
N SER A 25 13.67 -2.39 9.03
CA SER A 25 12.33 -1.95 8.65
C SER A 25 12.37 -1.29 7.28
N LEU A 26 11.58 -1.78 6.34
CA LEU A 26 11.54 -1.30 4.96
C LEU A 26 10.10 -1.09 4.52
N LYS A 27 9.88 -0.04 3.74
CA LYS A 27 8.62 0.16 3.05
C LYS A 27 8.53 -0.82 1.87
N VAL A 28 7.39 -1.47 1.73
CA VAL A 28 7.06 -2.33 0.59
C VAL A 28 6.97 -1.47 -0.68
N PRO A 29 7.48 -1.93 -1.84
CA PRO A 29 7.39 -1.20 -3.10
C PRO A 29 5.95 -1.12 -3.57
N ASP A 30 5.66 -0.11 -4.40
CA ASP A 30 4.32 0.11 -4.95
C ASP A 30 3.94 -0.87 -6.08
N VAL A 31 4.81 -1.83 -6.40
CA VAL A 31 4.58 -2.86 -7.43
C VAL A 31 4.04 -4.14 -6.78
N TYR A 32 2.98 -4.69 -7.36
CA TYR A 32 2.38 -5.95 -6.91
C TYR A 32 3.09 -7.16 -7.49
N GLY A 33 3.12 -8.25 -6.74
CA GLY A 33 3.67 -9.51 -7.21
C GLY A 33 4.32 -10.35 -6.12
N VAL A 34 5.19 -11.23 -6.56
CA VAL A 34 5.96 -12.14 -5.72
C VAL A 34 7.33 -11.53 -5.51
N PHE A 35 7.69 -11.28 -4.27
CA PHE A 35 9.00 -10.78 -3.89
C PHE A 35 9.78 -11.85 -3.13
N GLN A 36 11.11 -11.76 -3.21
CA GLN A 36 12.00 -12.60 -2.42
C GLN A 36 12.93 -11.73 -1.59
N PHE A 37 12.99 -12.02 -0.30
CA PHE A 37 14.00 -11.51 0.61
C PHE A 37 15.15 -12.51 0.65
N LYS A 38 16.32 -12.12 0.14
CA LYS A 38 17.51 -12.97 0.10
C LYS A 38 18.61 -12.36 0.97
N VAL A 39 19.14 -13.10 1.92
CA VAL A 39 20.26 -12.70 2.78
C VAL A 39 21.46 -13.56 2.44
N GLU A 40 22.53 -12.93 1.99
CA GLU A 40 23.80 -13.57 1.68
C GLU A 40 24.91 -13.04 2.60
N TYR A 41 25.58 -13.96 3.29
CA TYR A 41 26.75 -13.69 4.10
C TYR A 41 27.91 -14.56 3.62
N GLN A 42 28.85 -13.95 2.90
CA GLN A 42 30.11 -14.56 2.49
C GLN A 42 31.26 -13.70 3.02
N LYS A 43 32.04 -14.27 3.94
CA LYS A 43 33.25 -13.69 4.52
C LYS A 43 34.30 -14.80 4.61
N LEU A 44 35.56 -14.48 4.29
CA LEU A 44 36.68 -15.38 4.45
C LEU A 44 36.78 -15.82 5.93
N GLY A 45 36.92 -17.13 6.17
CA GLY A 45 37.03 -17.70 7.53
C GLY A 45 35.71 -17.98 8.27
N TYR A 46 34.55 -17.72 7.65
CA TYR A 46 33.24 -18.05 8.21
C TYR A 46 32.44 -18.95 7.27
N THR A 47 31.45 -19.68 7.80
CA THR A 47 30.54 -20.46 6.95
C THR A 47 29.68 -19.54 6.08
N SER A 48 29.46 -19.92 4.83
CA SER A 48 28.58 -19.18 3.92
C SER A 48 27.12 -19.36 4.33
N LEU A 49 26.39 -18.27 4.56
CA LEU A 49 24.96 -18.31 4.86
C LEU A 49 24.16 -17.71 3.69
N SER A 50 23.22 -18.48 3.16
CA SER A 50 22.28 -18.04 2.12
C SER A 50 20.85 -18.36 2.57
N LEU A 51 20.07 -17.33 2.88
CA LEU A 51 18.67 -17.47 3.29
C LEU A 51 17.76 -16.74 2.31
N SER A 52 16.76 -17.42 1.77
CA SER A 52 15.77 -16.84 0.87
C SER A 52 14.35 -17.08 1.38
N LYS A 53 13.54 -16.02 1.49
CA LYS A 53 12.14 -16.09 1.87
C LYS A 53 11.28 -15.39 0.82
N GLN A 54 10.35 -16.13 0.23
CA GLN A 54 9.37 -15.60 -0.71
C GLN A 54 8.18 -15.00 0.05
N ILE A 55 7.74 -13.81 -0.36
CA ILE A 55 6.63 -13.05 0.21
C ILE A 55 5.75 -12.51 -0.93
N LEU A 56 4.43 -12.52 -0.70
CA LEU A 56 3.44 -12.02 -1.65
C LEU A 56 3.03 -10.60 -1.26
N VAL A 57 3.11 -9.66 -2.20
CA VAL A 57 2.58 -8.30 -2.03
C VAL A 57 1.24 -8.24 -2.74
N ARG A 58 0.17 -8.15 -1.94
CA ARG A 58 -1.20 -8.07 -2.46
C ARG A 58 -1.57 -6.63 -2.83
N PRO A 59 -2.41 -6.42 -3.86
CA PRO A 59 -2.99 -5.12 -4.13
C PRO A 59 -4.01 -4.70 -3.07
N TYR A 60 -4.27 -3.39 -3.02
CA TYR A 60 -5.31 -2.83 -2.17
C TYR A 60 -6.67 -3.37 -2.57
N ARG A 61 -7.48 -3.72 -1.57
CA ARG A 61 -8.88 -4.10 -1.79
C ARG A 61 -9.72 -2.83 -1.97
N HIS A 62 -10.88 -2.97 -2.61
CA HIS A 62 -11.81 -1.85 -2.82
C HIS A 62 -12.19 -1.09 -1.53
N ASN A 63 -12.21 -1.79 -0.38
CA ASN A 63 -12.57 -1.20 0.92
C ASN A 63 -11.38 -0.53 1.64
N GLU A 64 -10.17 -0.65 1.11
CA GLU A 64 -8.94 -0.10 1.71
C GLU A 64 -8.59 1.28 1.13
N TYR A 65 -9.32 1.74 0.12
CA TYR A 65 -9.18 3.11 -0.42
C TYR A 65 -9.78 4.15 0.54
N GLU A 66 -9.18 5.34 0.52
CA GLU A 66 -9.66 6.48 1.29
C GLU A 66 -11.06 6.90 0.81
N ARG A 67 -11.98 7.08 1.76
CA ARG A 67 -13.34 7.56 1.50
C ARG A 67 -13.45 9.02 1.92
N PHE A 68 -14.31 9.77 1.24
CA PHE A 68 -14.61 11.18 1.55
C PHE A 68 -13.40 12.11 1.39
N ILE A 69 -12.77 12.05 0.22
CA ILE A 69 -11.66 12.91 -0.13
C ILE A 69 -12.18 14.36 -0.24
N PRO A 70 -11.56 15.35 0.43
CA PRO A 70 -12.09 16.72 0.49
C PRO A 70 -12.15 17.39 -0.89
N THR A 71 -11.27 17.01 -1.81
CA THR A 71 -11.29 17.48 -3.20
C THR A 71 -12.51 17.00 -3.99
N ALA A 72 -13.18 15.93 -3.53
CA ALA A 72 -14.35 15.36 -4.18
C ALA A 72 -15.69 15.90 -3.63
N TYR A 73 -15.68 16.77 -2.62
CA TYR A 73 -16.90 17.36 -2.05
C TYR A 73 -17.86 18.01 -3.07
N PRO A 74 -17.38 18.72 -4.10
CA PRO A 74 -18.28 19.27 -5.12
C PRO A 74 -19.14 18.21 -5.82
N TYR A 75 -18.60 17.02 -6.06
CA TYR A 75 -19.32 15.93 -6.72
C TYR A 75 -20.35 15.27 -5.81
N TYR A 76 -20.00 15.08 -4.53
CA TYR A 76 -20.95 14.59 -3.53
C TYR A 76 -22.12 15.57 -3.39
N GLY A 77 -21.84 16.87 -3.30
CA GLY A 77 -22.87 17.91 -3.24
C GLY A 77 -23.75 17.96 -4.49
N ALA A 78 -23.17 17.83 -5.69
CA ALA A 78 -23.91 17.83 -6.95
C ALA A 78 -24.91 16.65 -7.03
N ALA A 79 -24.50 15.46 -6.62
CA ALA A 79 -25.39 14.30 -6.60
C ALA A 79 -26.61 14.52 -5.68
N PHE A 80 -26.39 15.03 -4.47
CA PHE A 80 -27.47 15.38 -3.55
C PHE A 80 -28.35 16.52 -4.08
N SER A 81 -27.75 17.53 -4.73
CA SER A 81 -28.47 18.64 -5.35
C SER A 81 -29.42 18.15 -6.46
N MET A 82 -28.98 17.23 -7.31
CA MET A 82 -29.82 16.65 -8.37
C MET A 82 -30.98 15.82 -7.81
N MET A 83 -30.74 15.06 -6.74
CA MET A 83 -31.80 14.33 -6.04
C MET A 83 -32.86 15.30 -5.48
N ALA A 84 -32.43 16.34 -4.78
CA ALA A 84 -33.33 17.34 -4.21
C ALA A 84 -34.07 18.12 -5.30
N GLY A 85 -33.37 18.53 -6.35
CA GLY A 85 -33.94 19.24 -7.50
C GLY A 85 -35.01 18.41 -8.21
N PHE A 86 -34.76 17.12 -8.43
CA PHE A 86 -35.74 16.21 -9.02
C PHE A 86 -36.99 16.05 -8.15
N LEU A 87 -36.82 15.93 -6.82
CA LEU A 87 -37.97 15.86 -5.91
C LEU A 87 -38.79 17.15 -5.94
N ILE A 88 -38.15 18.31 -5.83
CA ILE A 88 -38.82 19.62 -5.88
C ILE A 88 -39.53 19.79 -7.23
N PHE A 89 -38.85 19.48 -8.33
CA PHE A 89 -39.43 19.53 -9.67
C PHE A 89 -40.68 18.64 -9.76
N THR A 90 -40.61 17.41 -9.27
CA THR A 90 -41.73 16.47 -9.28
C THR A 90 -42.92 17.02 -8.50
N PHE A 91 -42.71 17.57 -7.30
CA PHE A 91 -43.78 18.16 -6.51
C PHE A 91 -44.39 19.40 -7.19
N VAL A 92 -43.55 20.32 -7.66
CA VAL A 92 -44.01 21.53 -8.34
C VAL A 92 -44.78 21.18 -9.61
N HIS A 93 -44.29 20.22 -10.40
CA HIS A 93 -44.96 19.77 -11.61
C HIS A 93 -46.30 19.10 -11.32
N LEU A 94 -46.38 18.26 -10.28
CA LEU A 94 -47.61 17.57 -9.90
C LEU A 94 -48.70 18.53 -9.38
N TYR A 95 -48.31 19.60 -8.68
CA TYR A 95 -49.24 20.61 -8.17
C TYR A 95 -49.40 21.84 -9.07
N SER A 96 -48.64 21.91 -10.17
CA SER A 96 -48.84 22.91 -11.22
C SER A 96 -50.14 22.59 -11.94
N LYS A 97 -51.12 23.49 -11.82
CA LYS A 97 -52.38 23.43 -12.54
C LYS A 97 -52.20 23.63 -14.04
#